data_AF-A0A1G9ANI1-F1
#
_entry.id   AF-A0A1G9ANI1-F1
#
_cell.length_a   1.000
_cell.length_b   1.000
_cell.length_c   1.000
_cell.angle_alpha   90.00
_cell.angle_beta   90.00
_cell.angle_gamma   90.00
#
_symmetry.space_group_name_H-M   'P 1'
#
loop_
_entity.id
_entity.type
_entity.pdbx_description
1 polymer ?
#
loop_
_entity_poly.entity_id
_entity_poly.type
_entity_poly.pdbx_seq_one_letter_code
_entity_poly.pdbx_strand_id
1 'polypeptide(L)'
;MLALAVGVLATVSACSVGARSTPVTPSASAPKPSPSLAPPAVTRAEAAEQFAAITATDDALRAPSDLQGRLDLEVKDLMTGGQAELTKAAFLSHDFAPPRYRWGPPTLFVPRFPEGERSPWFSALATRNGQPTLLTFTKSNEWRLSSAAQLLPGERLPDIQLDADGYATAVATDDKTVTISPQFMGPVHASVAETGTAGVTAGLLAPGPYTTDVAEQIATYRETAKSDGFSYDSLFSADNFPVYGLRTADGGALIQYSLTRITSTKNMTNESYIIPVPEEASWAITSPSVPRSLRLTEVHQYATVVPPLSDPAPAQVIAHDGALTRAAGD
;
A
#
# COMPACT_ATOMS: atom_id res chain seq x y z
N MET A 1 -29.86 -53.89 28.25
CA MET A 1 -30.75 -55.06 28.05
C MET A 1 -30.14 -55.96 26.99
N LEU A 2 -30.15 -57.26 27.27
CA LEU A 2 -29.58 -58.39 26.53
C LEU A 2 -30.09 -58.57 25.08
N ALA A 3 -29.24 -59.13 24.21
CA ALA A 3 -29.43 -60.39 23.45
C ALA A 3 -28.29 -60.49 22.40
N LEU A 4 -27.23 -61.32 22.49
CA LEU A 4 -27.08 -62.78 22.59
C LEU A 4 -27.69 -63.57 21.40
N ALA A 5 -26.82 -64.05 20.51
CA ALA A 5 -27.04 -65.25 19.71
C ALA A 5 -25.70 -65.98 19.48
N VAL A 6 -25.71 -67.27 19.81
CA VAL A 6 -24.61 -68.24 19.92
C VAL A 6 -24.91 -69.40 18.96
N GLY A 7 -23.87 -70.12 18.50
CA GLY A 7 -23.96 -71.50 17.97
C GLY A 7 -23.12 -71.69 16.69
N VAL A 8 -21.88 -72.20 16.69
CA VAL A 8 -21.30 -73.51 17.08
C VAL A 8 -21.53 -74.62 16.04
N LEU A 9 -20.42 -75.20 15.51
CA LEU A 9 -20.08 -76.64 15.33
C LEU A 9 -18.85 -76.77 14.37
N ALA A 10 -17.69 -77.28 14.84
CA ALA A 10 -17.14 -78.65 14.65
C ALA A 10 -16.54 -78.90 13.22
N THR A 11 -15.38 -79.51 12.94
CA THR A 11 -14.46 -80.43 13.66
C THR A 11 -13.19 -80.72 12.82
N VAL A 12 -12.04 -80.94 13.50
CA VAL A 12 -11.01 -82.01 13.32
C VAL A 12 -9.83 -81.88 12.29
N SER A 13 -8.63 -81.96 12.90
CA SER A 13 -7.32 -82.55 12.50
C SER A 13 -6.51 -82.09 11.26
N ALA A 14 -5.25 -81.69 11.49
CA ALA A 14 -4.04 -82.55 11.32
C ALA A 14 -2.79 -81.79 10.81
N CYS A 15 -1.63 -82.27 11.29
CA CYS A 15 -0.28 -82.19 10.71
C CYS A 15 0.52 -80.87 10.81
N SER A 16 1.43 -80.90 11.79
CA SER A 16 2.67 -80.15 11.88
C SER A 16 3.64 -80.51 10.74
N VAL A 17 4.08 -79.51 9.98
CA VAL A 17 5.30 -79.56 9.15
C VAL A 17 6.04 -78.25 9.36
N GLY A 18 7.27 -78.36 9.88
CA GLY A 18 8.17 -77.23 10.09
C GLY A 18 8.73 -76.69 8.79
N ALA A 19 8.84 -75.36 8.71
CA ALA A 19 9.65 -74.68 7.71
C ALA A 19 10.34 -73.46 8.34
N ARG A 20 11.67 -73.55 8.39
CA ARG A 20 12.70 -72.52 8.57
C ARG A 20 12.23 -71.07 8.70
N SER A 21 12.50 -70.47 9.85
CA SER A 21 12.61 -69.02 10.01
C SER A 21 13.81 -68.49 9.21
N THR A 22 13.54 -67.79 8.11
CA THR A 22 14.51 -66.87 7.50
C THR A 22 14.55 -65.57 8.31
N PRO A 23 15.72 -64.97 8.58
CA PRO A 23 15.78 -63.67 9.22
C PRO A 23 15.21 -62.61 8.28
N VAL A 24 14.12 -61.95 8.68
CA VAL A 24 13.60 -60.77 7.99
C VAL A 24 14.50 -59.60 8.38
N THR A 25 15.32 -59.15 7.43
CA THR A 25 16.00 -57.85 7.53
C THR A 25 14.92 -56.76 7.60
N PRO A 26 14.91 -55.88 8.60
CA PRO A 26 13.95 -54.78 8.63
C PRO A 26 14.22 -53.89 7.41
N SER A 27 13.24 -53.84 6.51
CA SER A 27 13.23 -52.91 5.39
C SER A 27 13.24 -51.51 5.97
N ALA A 28 14.33 -50.77 5.75
CA ALA A 28 14.42 -49.37 6.14
C ALA A 28 13.34 -48.60 5.39
N SER A 29 12.34 -48.11 6.12
CA SER A 29 11.35 -47.18 5.59
C SER A 29 12.08 -46.00 4.95
N ALA A 30 11.89 -45.83 3.64
CA ALA A 30 12.35 -44.63 2.95
C ALA A 30 11.81 -43.39 3.68
N PRO A 31 12.62 -42.34 3.87
CA PRO A 31 12.15 -41.11 4.48
C PRO A 31 10.97 -40.57 3.67
N LYS A 32 9.85 -40.39 4.37
CA LYS A 32 8.66 -39.73 3.85
C LYS A 32 9.11 -38.37 3.28
N PRO A 33 8.80 -38.03 2.02
CA PRO A 33 9.15 -36.70 1.50
C PRO A 33 8.54 -35.68 2.45
N SER A 34 9.37 -34.79 3.00
CA SER A 34 8.87 -33.57 3.64
C SER A 34 7.90 -32.91 2.66
N PRO A 35 6.70 -32.49 3.09
CA PRO A 35 5.77 -31.82 2.19
C PRO A 35 6.48 -30.60 1.60
N SER A 36 6.72 -30.64 0.29
CA SER A 36 7.14 -29.46 -0.46
C SER A 36 6.04 -28.44 -0.26
N LEU A 37 6.38 -27.27 0.29
CA LEU A 37 5.44 -26.16 0.40
C LEU A 37 4.82 -25.92 -0.98
N ALA A 38 3.51 -25.68 -1.02
CA ALA A 38 2.83 -25.31 -2.27
C ALA A 38 3.53 -24.08 -2.88
N PRO A 39 3.67 -24.02 -4.22
CA PRO A 39 4.30 -22.88 -4.87
C PRO A 39 3.56 -21.59 -4.50
N PRO A 40 4.29 -20.48 -4.25
CA PRO A 40 3.67 -19.23 -3.84
C PRO A 40 2.78 -18.68 -4.95
N ALA A 41 1.71 -17.99 -4.57
CA ALA A 41 0.73 -17.42 -5.51
C ALA A 41 1.37 -16.43 -6.51
N VAL A 42 2.46 -15.76 -6.10
CA VAL A 42 3.28 -14.89 -6.94
C VAL A 42 4.72 -15.29 -6.74
N THR A 43 5.45 -15.52 -7.83
CA THR A 43 6.88 -15.81 -7.75
C THR A 43 7.70 -14.52 -7.77
N ARG A 44 8.91 -14.54 -7.20
CA ARG A 44 9.85 -13.41 -7.31
C ARG A 44 10.24 -13.09 -8.76
N ALA A 45 10.27 -14.11 -9.63
CA ALA A 45 10.53 -13.92 -11.06
C ALA A 45 9.35 -13.20 -11.75
N GLU A 46 8.11 -13.59 -11.48
CA GLU A 46 6.92 -12.87 -11.96
C GLU A 46 6.95 -11.41 -11.47
N ALA A 47 7.20 -11.16 -10.18
CA ALA A 47 7.28 -9.80 -9.66
C ALA A 47 8.36 -8.94 -10.35
N ALA A 48 9.53 -9.53 -10.66
CA ALA A 48 10.59 -8.85 -11.41
C ALA A 48 10.17 -8.50 -12.85
N GLU A 49 9.50 -9.44 -13.53
CA GLU A 49 8.97 -9.24 -14.88
C GLU A 49 7.90 -8.13 -14.89
N GLN A 50 6.98 -8.13 -13.92
CA GLN A 50 5.92 -7.11 -13.84
C GLN A 50 6.46 -5.73 -13.50
N PHE A 51 7.44 -5.64 -12.59
CA PHE A 51 8.15 -4.38 -12.33
C PHE A 51 8.76 -3.83 -13.63
N ALA A 52 9.51 -4.66 -14.36
CA ALA A 52 10.18 -4.24 -15.58
C ALA A 52 9.18 -3.83 -16.69
N ALA A 53 8.12 -4.62 -16.88
CA ALA A 53 7.11 -4.38 -17.90
C ALA A 53 6.34 -3.07 -17.63
N ILE A 54 5.84 -2.87 -16.40
CA ILE A 54 5.04 -1.69 -16.06
C ILE A 54 5.90 -0.42 -16.11
N THR A 55 7.11 -0.45 -15.53
CA THR A 55 7.98 0.75 -15.52
C THR A 55 8.50 1.13 -16.91
N ALA A 56 8.78 0.16 -17.78
CA ALA A 56 9.15 0.43 -19.17
C ALA A 56 7.96 0.97 -19.98
N THR A 57 6.74 0.46 -19.73
CA THR A 57 5.54 0.93 -20.44
C THR A 57 5.14 2.33 -19.99
N ASP A 58 5.17 2.64 -18.69
CA ASP A 58 4.98 4.00 -18.15
C ASP A 58 5.99 4.99 -18.77
N ASP A 59 7.29 4.62 -18.84
CA ASP A 59 8.30 5.49 -19.47
C ASP A 59 8.01 5.74 -20.97
N ALA A 60 7.59 4.72 -21.70
CA ALA A 60 7.22 4.85 -23.12
C ALA A 60 5.97 5.72 -23.31
N LEU A 61 4.94 5.53 -22.47
CA LEU A 61 3.70 6.29 -22.51
C LEU A 61 3.86 7.72 -22.01
N ARG A 62 4.90 8.04 -21.23
CA ARG A 62 5.27 9.42 -20.86
C ARG A 62 6.09 10.13 -21.94
N ALA A 63 6.76 9.40 -22.84
CA ALA A 63 7.51 10.00 -23.93
C ALA A 63 6.60 10.79 -24.89
N PRO A 64 7.08 11.90 -25.49
CA PRO A 64 6.33 12.62 -26.52
C PRO A 64 5.92 11.68 -27.65
N SER A 65 4.62 11.62 -27.92
CA SER A 65 4.01 10.71 -28.90
C SER A 65 2.67 11.28 -29.36
N ASP A 66 2.33 11.01 -30.62
CA ASP A 66 1.06 11.30 -31.28
C ASP A 66 -0.04 10.27 -30.96
N LEU A 67 0.27 9.23 -30.18
CA LEU A 67 -0.69 8.21 -29.77
C LEU A 67 -1.85 8.85 -29.00
N GLN A 68 -3.03 8.82 -29.59
CA GLN A 68 -4.26 9.25 -28.95
C GLN A 68 -4.65 8.26 -27.84
N GLY A 69 -5.19 8.78 -26.73
CA GLY A 69 -5.65 7.94 -25.62
C GLY A 69 -4.54 7.41 -24.70
N ARG A 70 -3.30 7.95 -24.78
CA ARG A 70 -2.19 7.59 -23.87
C ARG A 70 -2.58 7.64 -22.40
N LEU A 71 -3.25 8.71 -21.97
CA LEU A 71 -3.72 8.85 -20.59
C LEU A 71 -4.69 7.73 -20.21
N ASP A 72 -5.61 7.38 -21.11
CA ASP A 72 -6.58 6.33 -20.87
C ASP A 72 -5.91 4.96 -20.74
N LEU A 73 -4.94 4.64 -21.61
CA LEU A 73 -4.14 3.42 -21.53
C LEU A 73 -3.33 3.37 -20.23
N GLU A 74 -2.63 4.45 -19.91
CA GLU A 74 -1.83 4.57 -18.68
C GLU A 74 -2.69 4.33 -17.43
N VAL A 75 -3.80 5.06 -17.31
CA VAL A 75 -4.64 5.03 -16.11
C VAL A 75 -5.44 3.73 -16.00
N LYS A 76 -5.91 3.16 -17.11
CA LYS A 76 -6.75 1.95 -17.07
C LYS A 76 -5.94 0.67 -16.98
N ASP A 77 -4.79 0.61 -17.67
CA ASP A 77 -4.06 -0.65 -17.87
C ASP A 77 -2.84 -0.77 -16.96
N LEU A 78 -2.21 0.35 -16.57
CA LEU A 78 -0.98 0.33 -15.75
C LEU A 78 -1.19 0.77 -14.31
N MET A 79 -2.13 1.67 -14.06
CA MET A 79 -2.29 2.33 -12.76
C MET A 79 -3.57 1.91 -12.04
N THR A 80 -3.55 1.97 -10.71
CA THR A 80 -4.74 1.80 -9.88
C THR A 80 -4.60 2.58 -8.58
N GLY A 81 -5.66 2.62 -7.77
CA GLY A 81 -5.66 3.32 -6.48
C GLY A 81 -5.21 4.78 -6.59
N GLY A 82 -4.44 5.26 -5.62
CA GLY A 82 -3.98 6.64 -5.59
C GLY A 82 -3.04 6.98 -6.76
N GLN A 83 -2.31 5.99 -7.29
CA GLN A 83 -1.38 6.21 -8.40
C GLN A 83 -2.10 6.58 -9.70
N ALA A 84 -3.29 6.05 -9.93
CA ALA A 84 -4.12 6.41 -11.09
C ALA A 84 -4.47 7.91 -11.09
N GLU A 85 -4.89 8.44 -9.94
CA GLU A 85 -5.24 9.85 -9.79
C GLU A 85 -4.02 10.77 -9.93
N LEU A 86 -2.89 10.40 -9.31
CA LEU A 86 -1.63 11.16 -9.45
C LEU A 86 -1.11 11.15 -10.89
N THR A 87 -1.21 10.02 -11.58
CA THR A 87 -0.78 9.90 -12.97
C THR A 87 -1.65 10.76 -13.87
N LYS A 88 -2.97 10.70 -13.70
CA LYS A 88 -3.90 11.57 -14.41
C LYS A 88 -3.58 13.05 -14.19
N ALA A 89 -3.37 13.44 -12.94
CA ALA A 89 -3.01 14.81 -12.59
C ALA A 89 -1.71 15.26 -13.28
N ALA A 90 -0.68 14.41 -13.31
CA ALA A 90 0.58 14.71 -13.98
C ALA A 90 0.41 14.94 -15.49
N PHE A 91 -0.40 14.13 -16.17
CA PHE A 91 -0.70 14.35 -17.60
C PHE A 91 -1.45 15.66 -17.82
N LEU A 92 -2.47 15.95 -17.00
CA LEU A 92 -3.29 17.15 -17.16
C LEU A 92 -2.52 18.43 -16.84
N SER A 93 -1.63 18.41 -15.84
CA SER A 93 -0.84 19.58 -15.44
C SER A 93 0.38 19.86 -16.31
N HIS A 94 0.70 18.97 -17.26
CA HIS A 94 1.87 19.10 -18.14
C HIS A 94 1.50 18.99 -19.62
N ASP A 95 0.30 19.45 -20.02
CA ASP A 95 -0.15 19.44 -21.42
C ASP A 95 0.00 18.06 -22.10
N PHE A 96 -0.31 16.99 -21.35
CA PHE A 96 -0.15 15.60 -21.76
C PHE A 96 1.30 15.17 -22.10
N ALA A 97 2.29 15.91 -21.60
CA ALA A 97 3.71 15.62 -21.66
C ALA A 97 4.35 15.59 -20.26
N PRO A 98 3.91 14.67 -19.36
CA PRO A 98 4.42 14.60 -18.00
C PRO A 98 5.91 14.21 -17.95
N PRO A 99 6.61 14.52 -16.84
CA PRO A 99 7.99 14.10 -16.66
C PRO A 99 8.14 12.58 -16.74
N ARG A 100 9.24 12.14 -17.37
CA ARG A 100 9.65 10.73 -17.45
C ARG A 100 10.40 10.30 -16.20
N TYR A 101 10.33 9.00 -15.90
CA TYR A 101 11.01 8.40 -14.76
C TYR A 101 12.11 7.45 -15.21
N ARG A 102 13.29 7.58 -14.61
CA ARG A 102 14.38 6.62 -14.75
C ARG A 102 14.41 5.71 -13.53
N TRP A 103 14.16 4.43 -13.77
CA TRP A 103 14.12 3.42 -12.73
C TRP A 103 15.43 2.66 -12.63
N GLY A 104 15.96 2.52 -11.41
CA GLY A 104 17.05 1.61 -11.09
C GLY A 104 16.58 0.17 -10.85
N PRO A 105 17.52 -0.78 -10.61
CA PRO A 105 17.17 -2.16 -10.30
C PRO A 105 16.35 -2.24 -9.00
N PRO A 106 15.32 -3.12 -8.94
CA PRO A 106 14.48 -3.24 -7.75
C PRO A 106 15.02 -4.24 -6.73
N THR A 107 14.82 -3.93 -5.44
CA THR A 107 14.74 -4.92 -4.37
C THR A 107 13.28 -5.31 -4.19
N LEU A 108 12.94 -6.59 -4.40
CA LEU A 108 11.56 -7.09 -4.40
C LEU A 108 11.17 -7.69 -3.06
N PHE A 109 10.01 -7.29 -2.56
CA PHE A 109 9.35 -7.84 -1.38
C PHE A 109 8.03 -8.48 -1.81
N VAL A 110 8.06 -9.80 -2.02
CA VAL A 110 6.91 -10.58 -2.49
C VAL A 110 6.34 -11.36 -1.31
N PRO A 111 5.13 -11.04 -0.82
CA PRO A 111 4.52 -11.79 0.25
C PRO A 111 4.19 -13.23 -0.15
N ARG A 112 4.34 -14.16 0.78
CA ARG A 112 3.73 -15.49 0.66
C ARG A 112 2.26 -15.41 1.09
N PHE A 113 1.37 -15.49 0.11
CA PHE A 113 -0.07 -15.47 0.36
C PHE A 113 -0.60 -16.86 0.72
N PRO A 114 -1.67 -16.94 1.53
CA PRO A 114 -2.41 -18.19 1.71
C PRO A 114 -3.02 -18.66 0.39
N GLU A 115 -3.29 -19.97 0.31
CA GLU A 115 -3.96 -20.55 -0.85
C GLU A 115 -5.33 -19.87 -1.07
N GLY A 116 -5.62 -19.49 -2.32
CA GLY A 116 -6.88 -18.83 -2.69
C GLY A 116 -6.91 -17.31 -2.55
N GLU A 117 -5.76 -16.66 -2.29
CA GLU A 117 -5.64 -15.20 -2.40
C GLU A 117 -6.11 -14.71 -3.78
N ARG A 118 -7.03 -13.75 -3.77
CA ARG A 118 -7.69 -13.23 -4.99
C ARG A 118 -7.09 -11.93 -5.47
N SER A 119 -6.34 -11.24 -4.63
CA SER A 119 -5.74 -9.96 -4.97
C SER A 119 -4.30 -9.89 -4.47
N PRO A 120 -3.41 -10.74 -5.01
CA PRO A 120 -2.02 -10.76 -4.59
C PRO A 120 -1.33 -9.45 -4.99
N TRP A 121 -0.32 -9.08 -4.23
CA TRP A 121 0.41 -7.84 -4.40
C TRP A 121 1.89 -8.06 -4.07
N PHE A 122 2.76 -7.14 -4.47
CA PHE A 122 4.14 -7.10 -4.01
C PHE A 122 4.63 -5.66 -3.93
N SER A 123 5.73 -5.45 -3.21
CA SER A 123 6.41 -4.16 -3.17
C SER A 123 7.81 -4.23 -3.77
N ALA A 124 8.28 -3.11 -4.28
CA ALA A 124 9.63 -2.96 -4.79
C ALA A 124 10.25 -1.67 -4.28
N LEU A 125 11.48 -1.73 -3.78
CA LEU A 125 12.31 -0.55 -3.56
C LEU A 125 13.22 -0.39 -4.76
N ALA A 126 13.09 0.72 -5.49
CA ALA A 126 13.95 1.06 -6.62
C ALA A 126 14.34 2.55 -6.55
N THR A 127 15.31 2.99 -7.35
CA THR A 127 15.56 4.43 -7.48
C THR A 127 14.68 5.01 -8.60
N ARG A 128 13.96 6.10 -8.33
CA ARG A 128 13.27 6.94 -9.31
C ARG A 128 14.09 8.21 -9.48
N ASN A 129 14.70 8.41 -10.66
CA ASN A 129 15.57 9.56 -10.91
C ASN A 129 16.69 9.71 -9.86
N GLY A 130 17.23 8.57 -9.40
CA GLY A 130 18.28 8.53 -8.37
C GLY A 130 17.78 8.55 -6.91
N GLN A 131 16.48 8.73 -6.67
CA GLN A 131 15.90 8.77 -5.31
C GLN A 131 15.22 7.46 -4.94
N PRO A 132 15.51 6.84 -3.77
CA PRO A 132 14.83 5.64 -3.32
C PRO A 132 13.31 5.83 -3.24
N THR A 133 12.56 4.97 -3.92
CA THR A 133 11.10 5.04 -4.04
C THR A 133 10.54 3.63 -3.83
N LEU A 134 9.56 3.54 -2.94
CA LEU A 134 8.85 2.31 -2.64
C LEU A 134 7.58 2.24 -3.49
N LEU A 135 7.51 1.22 -4.34
CA LEU A 135 6.38 0.95 -5.23
C LEU A 135 5.56 -0.22 -4.68
N THR A 136 4.24 -0.17 -4.87
CA THR A 136 3.34 -1.29 -4.61
C THR A 136 2.57 -1.67 -5.86
N PHE A 137 2.69 -2.94 -6.25
CA PHE A 137 1.98 -3.52 -7.38
C PHE A 137 0.89 -4.46 -6.86
N THR A 138 -0.27 -4.44 -7.49
CA THR A 138 -1.41 -5.28 -7.11
C THR A 138 -2.00 -5.95 -8.34
N LYS A 139 -2.44 -7.19 -8.16
CA LYS A 139 -3.11 -7.98 -9.20
C LYS A 139 -4.59 -8.06 -8.87
N SER A 140 -5.44 -7.56 -9.75
CA SER A 140 -6.87 -7.86 -9.73
C SER A 140 -7.15 -8.83 -10.88
N ASN A 141 -7.51 -8.29 -12.05
CA ASN A 141 -7.50 -8.97 -13.34
C ASN A 141 -6.07 -9.01 -13.93
N GLU A 142 -5.35 -7.91 -13.81
CA GLU A 142 -3.98 -7.71 -14.29
C GLU A 142 -3.13 -6.99 -13.25
N TRP A 143 -1.82 -6.97 -13.47
CA TRP A 143 -0.87 -6.28 -12.60
C TRP A 143 -0.88 -4.78 -12.90
N ARG A 144 -1.04 -3.98 -11.84
CA ARG A 144 -1.03 -2.52 -11.92
C ARG A 144 -0.25 -1.93 -10.76
N LEU A 145 0.35 -0.76 -10.98
CA LEU A 145 0.99 0.03 -9.95
C LEU A 145 -0.08 0.78 -9.14
N SER A 146 -0.16 0.48 -7.84
CA SER A 146 -1.13 1.08 -6.91
C SER A 146 -0.57 2.31 -6.20
N SER A 147 0.73 2.34 -5.94
CA SER A 147 1.40 3.47 -5.29
C SER A 147 2.91 3.49 -5.56
N ALA A 148 3.50 4.68 -5.48
CA ALA A 148 4.93 4.95 -5.53
C ALA A 148 5.27 6.12 -4.56
N ALA A 149 5.78 5.80 -3.37
CA ALA A 149 6.15 6.79 -2.35
C ALA A 149 7.68 6.92 -2.25
N GLN A 150 8.21 8.14 -2.36
CA GLN A 150 9.65 8.39 -2.25
C GLN A 150 10.08 8.38 -0.79
N LEU A 151 11.22 7.74 -0.45
CA LEU A 151 11.75 7.82 0.90
C LEU A 151 12.09 9.27 1.27
N LEU A 152 11.80 9.65 2.51
CA LEU A 152 12.13 10.97 3.03
C LEU A 152 13.65 11.11 3.20
N PRO A 153 14.19 12.34 3.18
CA PRO A 153 15.62 12.57 3.36
C PRO A 153 16.14 11.93 4.66
N GLY A 154 17.18 11.10 4.54
CA GLY A 154 17.81 10.41 5.68
C GLY A 154 17.13 9.11 6.11
N GLU A 155 15.92 8.83 5.61
CA GLU A 155 15.19 7.61 5.93
C GLU A 155 15.68 6.41 5.13
N ARG A 156 15.46 5.23 5.71
CA ARG A 156 15.77 3.93 5.11
C ARG A 156 14.61 2.98 5.35
N LEU A 157 14.48 1.99 4.47
CA LEU A 157 13.53 0.92 4.70
C LEU A 157 13.95 0.12 5.94
N PRO A 158 13.01 -0.30 6.82
CA PRO A 158 13.32 -1.27 7.86
C PRO A 158 13.69 -2.63 7.25
N ASP A 159 14.35 -3.47 8.03
CA ASP A 159 14.60 -4.85 7.63
C ASP A 159 13.27 -5.60 7.55
N ILE A 160 12.89 -6.02 6.34
CA ILE A 160 11.68 -6.79 6.09
C ILE A 160 11.94 -8.26 6.47
N GLN A 161 11.01 -8.87 7.20
CA GLN A 161 11.07 -10.28 7.52
C GLN A 161 10.85 -11.11 6.25
N LEU A 162 11.85 -11.92 5.91
CA LEU A 162 11.81 -12.87 4.81
C LEU A 162 11.85 -14.31 5.34
N ASP A 163 11.18 -15.22 4.65
CA ASP A 163 11.30 -16.66 4.85
C ASP A 163 12.61 -17.21 4.24
N ALA A 164 12.85 -18.51 4.41
CA ALA A 164 14.06 -19.18 3.91
C ALA A 164 14.20 -19.16 2.38
N ASP A 165 13.08 -18.97 1.65
CA ASP A 165 13.04 -18.87 0.19
C ASP A 165 13.14 -17.40 -0.29
N GLY A 166 13.21 -16.45 0.64
CA GLY A 166 13.30 -15.01 0.39
C GLY A 166 11.95 -14.33 0.10
N TYR A 167 10.82 -14.93 0.48
CA TYR A 167 9.50 -14.29 0.41
C TYR A 167 9.20 -13.51 1.68
N ALA A 168 8.58 -12.35 1.53
CA ALA A 168 8.15 -11.54 2.66
C ALA A 168 6.90 -12.15 3.34
N THR A 169 6.62 -11.67 4.54
CA THR A 169 5.38 -12.00 5.26
C THR A 169 4.42 -10.82 5.21
N ALA A 170 3.22 -11.03 4.67
CA ALA A 170 2.15 -10.03 4.70
C ALA A 170 1.63 -9.84 6.13
N VAL A 171 1.30 -8.61 6.49
CA VAL A 171 0.60 -8.27 7.73
C VAL A 171 -0.88 -8.16 7.42
N ALA A 172 -1.71 -8.93 8.14
CA ALA A 172 -3.16 -8.89 7.99
C ALA A 172 -3.71 -7.51 8.35
N THR A 173 -4.81 -7.10 7.73
CA THR A 173 -5.41 -5.78 7.94
C THR A 173 -5.84 -5.53 9.39
N ASP A 174 -6.23 -6.59 10.09
CA ASP A 174 -6.69 -6.60 11.49
C ASP A 174 -5.62 -7.11 12.48
N ASP A 175 -4.36 -7.18 12.05
CA ASP A 175 -3.25 -7.66 12.88
C ASP A 175 -3.15 -6.88 14.20
N LYS A 176 -3.11 -7.62 15.32
CA LYS A 176 -3.13 -7.07 16.69
C LYS A 176 -1.75 -7.13 17.36
N THR A 177 -0.72 -7.48 16.62
CA THR A 177 0.66 -7.64 17.13
C THR A 177 1.51 -6.40 16.88
N VAL A 178 0.98 -5.42 16.13
CA VAL A 178 1.60 -4.12 15.89
C VAL A 178 0.82 -3.01 16.60
N THR A 179 1.48 -1.89 16.89
CA THR A 179 0.89 -0.75 17.62
C THR A 179 -0.28 -0.09 16.90
N ILE A 180 -0.28 -0.10 15.56
CA ILE A 180 -1.38 0.38 14.72
C ILE A 180 -1.66 -0.69 13.65
N SER A 181 -2.81 -1.38 13.75
CA SER A 181 -3.21 -2.34 12.72
C SER A 181 -3.34 -1.64 11.36
N PRO A 182 -3.01 -2.31 10.23
CA PRO A 182 -3.04 -1.67 8.91
C PRO A 182 -4.38 -1.01 8.56
N GLN A 183 -5.52 -1.61 8.94
CA GLN A 183 -6.85 -1.01 8.70
C GLN A 183 -7.07 0.34 9.43
N PHE A 184 -6.32 0.62 10.49
CA PHE A 184 -6.40 1.88 11.24
C PHE A 184 -5.33 2.88 10.83
N MET A 185 -4.36 2.49 10.00
CA MET A 185 -3.25 3.38 9.65
C MET A 185 -3.72 4.68 8.98
N GLY A 186 -4.62 4.57 8.01
CA GLY A 186 -5.21 5.73 7.34
C GLY A 186 -5.98 6.66 8.29
N PRO A 187 -7.00 6.16 9.02
CA PRO A 187 -7.76 6.98 9.97
C PRO A 187 -6.92 7.62 11.08
N VAL A 188 -5.94 6.90 11.62
CA VAL A 188 -5.03 7.45 12.64
C VAL A 188 -4.15 8.54 12.04
N HIS A 189 -3.58 8.32 10.85
CA HIS A 189 -2.77 9.33 10.18
C HIS A 189 -3.60 10.59 9.85
N ALA A 190 -4.80 10.44 9.30
CA ALA A 190 -5.70 11.57 9.02
C ALA A 190 -5.97 12.40 10.27
N SER A 191 -6.29 11.73 11.39
CA SER A 191 -6.53 12.41 12.67
C SER A 191 -5.30 13.18 13.18
N VAL A 192 -4.09 12.60 13.07
CA VAL A 192 -2.85 13.30 13.45
C VAL A 192 -2.57 14.48 12.51
N ALA A 193 -2.77 14.32 11.20
CA ALA A 193 -2.56 15.39 10.23
C ALA A 193 -3.51 16.58 10.43
N GLU A 194 -4.73 16.34 10.92
CA GLU A 194 -5.73 17.39 11.18
C GLU A 194 -5.56 18.06 12.55
N THR A 195 -5.15 17.31 13.57
CA THR A 195 -5.21 17.76 14.98
C THR A 195 -3.86 17.85 15.67
N GLY A 196 -2.79 17.36 15.04
CA GLY A 196 -1.43 17.36 15.57
C GLY A 196 -1.36 16.69 16.94
N THR A 197 -0.86 17.44 17.93
CA THR A 197 -0.71 16.95 19.31
C THR A 197 -1.95 17.15 20.18
N ALA A 198 -3.04 17.72 19.66
CA ALA A 198 -4.24 18.03 20.43
C ALA A 198 -5.32 16.93 20.37
N GLY A 199 -5.19 15.94 19.49
CA GLY A 199 -6.17 14.88 19.27
C GLY A 199 -5.97 13.62 20.14
N VAL A 200 -6.96 12.74 20.13
CA VAL A 200 -6.91 11.43 20.84
C VAL A 200 -5.86 10.47 20.26
N THR A 201 -5.42 10.72 19.04
CA THR A 201 -4.38 9.98 18.32
C THR A 201 -2.99 10.62 18.49
N ALA A 202 -2.88 11.69 19.28
CA ALA A 202 -1.61 12.36 19.53
C ALA A 202 -0.55 11.38 20.06
N GLY A 203 0.65 11.45 19.49
CA GLY A 203 1.77 10.58 19.85
C GLY A 203 1.71 9.16 19.26
N LEU A 204 0.65 8.77 18.55
CA LEU A 204 0.63 7.50 17.83
C LEU A 204 1.52 7.52 16.58
N LEU A 205 1.68 8.67 15.95
CA LEU A 205 2.68 8.90 14.90
C LEU A 205 3.78 9.83 15.41
N ALA A 206 5.00 9.60 14.95
CA ALA A 206 6.12 10.50 15.18
C ALA A 206 5.83 11.88 14.55
N PRO A 207 6.23 12.98 15.20
CA PRO A 207 6.18 14.32 14.61
C PRO A 207 6.98 14.41 13.31
N GLY A 208 6.53 15.24 12.36
CA GLY A 208 7.21 15.43 11.09
C GLY A 208 6.39 16.14 10.01
N PRO A 209 7.01 16.36 8.84
CA PRO A 209 6.49 17.23 7.77
C PRO A 209 5.16 16.76 7.17
N TYR A 210 4.83 15.48 7.35
CA TYR A 210 3.61 14.87 6.81
C TYR A 210 2.63 14.44 7.90
N THR A 211 2.92 14.73 9.17
CA THR A 211 2.09 14.40 10.33
C THR A 211 1.71 15.66 11.09
N THR A 212 2.44 16.01 12.16
CA THR A 212 2.12 17.15 13.03
C THR A 212 2.27 18.51 12.33
N ASP A 213 3.25 18.65 11.43
CA ASP A 213 3.52 19.92 10.74
C ASP A 213 2.37 20.27 9.77
N VAL A 214 1.63 19.25 9.31
CA VAL A 214 0.41 19.45 8.51
C VAL A 214 -0.68 20.12 9.34
N ALA A 215 -0.83 19.74 10.63
CA ALA A 215 -1.81 20.37 11.50
C ALA A 215 -1.46 21.84 11.77
N GLU A 216 -0.16 22.15 11.94
CA GLU A 216 0.34 23.53 12.07
C GLU A 216 0.09 24.34 10.78
N GLN A 217 0.32 23.73 9.61
CA GLN A 217 -0.01 24.33 8.31
C GLN A 217 -1.51 24.64 8.21
N ILE A 218 -2.38 23.69 8.55
CA ILE A 218 -3.84 23.87 8.52
C ILE A 218 -4.26 25.01 9.44
N ALA A 219 -3.72 25.07 10.66
CA ALA A 219 -4.00 26.16 11.60
C ALA A 219 -3.57 27.52 11.02
N THR A 220 -2.37 27.59 10.43
CA THR A 220 -1.84 28.82 9.81
C THR A 220 -2.69 29.29 8.64
N TYR A 221 -3.08 28.38 7.74
CA TYR A 221 -3.95 28.70 6.61
C TYR A 221 -5.36 29.10 7.07
N ARG A 222 -5.87 28.50 8.14
CA ARG A 222 -7.16 28.90 8.72
C ARG A 222 -7.14 30.33 9.26
N GLU A 223 -6.10 30.72 10.00
CA GLU A 223 -5.97 32.09 10.52
C GLU A 223 -5.72 33.12 9.41
N THR A 224 -4.93 32.75 8.39
CA THR A 224 -4.70 33.60 7.21
C THR A 224 -5.99 33.82 6.43
N ALA A 225 -6.69 32.74 6.07
CA ALA A 225 -7.96 32.81 5.36
C ALA A 225 -9.00 33.65 6.12
N LYS A 226 -9.09 33.48 7.44
CA LYS A 226 -9.98 34.28 8.29
C LYS A 226 -9.64 35.77 8.25
N SER A 227 -8.35 36.11 8.27
CA SER A 227 -7.88 37.50 8.16
C SER A 227 -8.23 38.10 6.79
N ASP A 228 -8.27 37.27 5.75
CA ASP A 228 -8.62 37.64 4.37
C ASP A 228 -10.14 37.58 4.09
N GLY A 229 -10.99 37.34 5.09
CA GLY A 229 -12.45 37.30 4.93
C GLY A 229 -13.00 35.97 4.40
N PHE A 230 -12.21 34.91 4.44
CA PHE A 230 -12.57 33.56 4.01
C PHE A 230 -12.74 32.61 5.19
N SER A 231 -13.50 31.53 4.97
CA SER A 231 -13.39 30.31 5.76
C SER A 231 -12.47 29.33 5.04
N TYR A 232 -11.70 28.57 5.81
CA TYR A 232 -10.80 27.55 5.32
C TYR A 232 -10.96 26.28 6.14
N ASP A 233 -11.09 25.16 5.43
CA ASP A 233 -11.09 23.82 6.00
C ASP A 233 -10.19 22.89 5.19
N SER A 234 -9.59 21.91 5.86
CA SER A 234 -8.69 20.93 5.27
C SER A 234 -8.89 19.61 5.99
N LEU A 235 -9.49 18.65 5.29
CA LEU A 235 -9.85 17.35 5.83
C LEU A 235 -9.08 16.25 5.12
N PHE A 236 -8.57 15.31 5.90
CA PHE A 236 -7.96 14.09 5.42
C PHE A 236 -8.96 12.94 5.53
N SER A 237 -8.96 12.09 4.52
CA SER A 237 -9.76 10.89 4.54
C SER A 237 -8.94 9.71 4.01
N ALA A 238 -9.21 8.54 4.59
CA ALA A 238 -8.57 7.28 4.22
C ALA A 238 -9.35 6.53 3.13
N ASP A 239 -10.20 7.23 2.36
CA ASP A 239 -11.20 6.59 1.52
C ASP A 239 -10.58 5.74 0.40
N ASN A 240 -11.15 4.54 0.21
CA ASN A 240 -11.11 3.70 -1.00
C ASN A 240 -9.75 3.23 -1.54
N PHE A 241 -8.65 3.46 -0.83
CA PHE A 241 -7.35 2.91 -1.22
C PHE A 241 -7.00 1.66 -0.42
N PRO A 242 -6.46 0.61 -1.07
CA PRO A 242 -5.98 -0.57 -0.37
C PRO A 242 -4.80 -0.22 0.54
N VAL A 243 -4.71 -0.95 1.65
CA VAL A 243 -3.58 -0.87 2.58
C VAL A 243 -2.78 -2.16 2.49
N TYR A 244 -1.47 -2.03 2.39
CA TYR A 244 -0.54 -3.15 2.26
C TYR A 244 0.45 -3.13 3.41
N GLY A 245 0.67 -4.27 4.05
CA GLY A 245 1.57 -4.39 5.20
C GLY A 245 2.58 -5.50 5.01
N LEU A 246 3.86 -5.20 5.24
CA LEU A 246 4.96 -6.15 5.29
C LEU A 246 5.49 -6.27 6.72
N ARG A 247 5.71 -7.49 7.20
CA ARG A 247 6.27 -7.74 8.54
C ARG A 247 7.73 -7.30 8.56
N THR A 248 8.14 -6.55 9.57
CA THR A 248 9.56 -6.21 9.81
C THR A 248 10.23 -7.25 10.69
N ALA A 249 11.56 -7.34 10.65
CA ALA A 249 12.35 -8.34 11.34
C ALA A 249 12.23 -8.27 12.88
N ASP A 250 11.95 -7.07 13.41
CA ASP A 250 11.69 -6.81 14.84
C ASP A 250 10.25 -7.17 15.28
N GLY A 251 9.41 -7.63 14.35
CA GLY A 251 8.01 -7.97 14.62
C GLY A 251 7.02 -6.82 14.37
N GLY A 252 7.48 -5.63 14.00
CA GLY A 252 6.64 -4.51 13.57
C GLY A 252 6.05 -4.68 12.16
N ALA A 253 5.70 -3.58 11.51
CA ALA A 253 5.23 -3.57 10.12
C ALA A 253 5.73 -2.36 9.34
N LEU A 254 5.96 -2.54 8.05
CA LEU A 254 5.99 -1.47 7.06
C LEU A 254 4.62 -1.43 6.38
N ILE A 255 3.90 -0.32 6.50
CA ILE A 255 2.53 -0.16 6.00
C ILE A 255 2.48 0.89 4.91
N GLN A 256 2.00 0.52 3.73
CA GLN A 256 1.82 1.38 2.56
C GLN A 256 0.33 1.67 2.36
N TYR A 257 -0.02 2.94 2.22
CA TYR A 257 -1.40 3.41 2.14
C TYR A 257 -1.47 4.75 1.43
N SER A 258 -2.68 5.26 1.24
CA SER A 258 -2.90 6.58 0.65
C SER A 258 -4.02 7.31 1.38
N LEU A 259 -3.95 8.63 1.38
CA LEU A 259 -4.98 9.52 1.90
C LEU A 259 -5.40 10.50 0.80
N THR A 260 -6.65 10.94 0.88
CA THR A 260 -7.11 12.12 0.15
C THR A 260 -7.16 13.29 1.10
N ARG A 261 -6.62 14.45 0.69
CA ARG A 261 -6.83 15.71 1.39
C ARG A 261 -7.76 16.59 0.57
N ILE A 262 -8.82 17.08 1.20
CA ILE A 262 -9.74 18.04 0.59
C ILE A 262 -9.60 19.36 1.33
N THR A 263 -9.16 20.38 0.61
CA THR A 263 -9.12 21.76 1.10
C THR A 263 -10.29 22.53 0.51
N SER A 264 -11.03 23.26 1.35
CA SER A 264 -12.16 24.10 0.96
C SER A 264 -11.99 25.51 1.48
N THR A 265 -11.98 26.49 0.58
CA THR A 265 -12.00 27.92 0.92
C THR A 265 -13.33 28.50 0.46
N LYS A 266 -14.02 29.26 1.33
CA LYS A 266 -15.30 29.91 0.98
C LYS A 266 -15.33 31.37 1.41
N ASN A 267 -15.91 32.20 0.56
CA ASN A 267 -16.15 33.61 0.88
C ASN A 267 -17.22 33.75 1.97
N MET A 268 -16.89 34.46 3.05
CA MET A 268 -17.80 34.70 4.18
C MET A 268 -18.43 36.09 4.14
N THR A 269 -18.08 36.91 3.15
CA THR A 269 -18.51 38.32 3.03
C THR A 269 -19.27 38.58 1.73
N ASN A 270 -19.85 39.77 1.62
CA ASN A 270 -20.57 40.25 0.45
C ASN A 270 -19.60 40.49 -0.73
N GLU A 271 -19.43 39.45 -1.56
CA GLU A 271 -19.04 39.38 -3.00
C GLU A 271 -17.81 40.16 -3.51
N SER A 272 -17.16 40.99 -2.70
CA SER A 272 -16.02 41.83 -3.11
C SER A 272 -14.66 41.14 -2.98
N TYR A 273 -14.56 40.13 -2.13
CA TYR A 273 -13.35 39.32 -1.98
C TYR A 273 -13.34 38.18 -2.99
N ILE A 274 -12.26 38.07 -3.76
CA ILE A 274 -12.04 36.99 -4.71
C ILE A 274 -11.04 36.00 -4.11
N ILE A 275 -11.33 34.70 -4.19
CA ILE A 275 -10.43 33.65 -3.70
C ILE A 275 -9.38 33.43 -4.79
N PRO A 276 -8.09 33.67 -4.52
CA PRO A 276 -7.03 33.37 -5.49
C PRO A 276 -6.98 31.88 -5.79
N VAL A 277 -6.87 31.54 -7.08
CA VAL A 277 -6.60 30.16 -7.52
C VAL A 277 -5.08 29.96 -7.50
N PRO A 278 -4.57 28.96 -6.76
CA PRO A 278 -3.14 28.73 -6.70
C PRO A 278 -2.62 28.19 -8.05
N GLU A 279 -1.34 28.44 -8.34
CA GLU A 279 -0.74 28.13 -9.64
C GLU A 279 -0.86 26.65 -10.01
N GLU A 280 -0.69 25.76 -9.03
CA GLU A 280 -0.83 24.32 -9.17
C GLU A 280 -2.25 23.87 -9.59
N ALA A 281 -3.26 24.72 -9.46
CA ALA A 281 -4.64 24.45 -9.87
C ALA A 281 -5.00 25.03 -11.25
N SER A 282 -4.08 25.74 -11.90
CA SER A 282 -4.32 26.46 -13.17
C SER A 282 -4.68 25.52 -14.34
N TRP A 283 -4.25 24.26 -14.29
CA TRP A 283 -4.62 23.23 -15.27
C TRP A 283 -6.11 22.84 -15.22
N ALA A 284 -6.78 23.08 -14.08
CA ALA A 284 -8.19 22.76 -13.87
C ALA A 284 -9.10 23.99 -13.82
N ILE A 285 -8.58 25.14 -13.38
CA ILE A 285 -9.31 26.40 -13.28
C ILE A 285 -8.54 27.48 -14.04
N THR A 286 -9.07 27.90 -15.19
CA THR A 286 -8.41 28.89 -16.06
C THR A 286 -8.42 30.31 -15.49
N SER A 287 -9.43 30.65 -14.68
CA SER A 287 -9.50 31.96 -14.04
C SER A 287 -8.50 32.06 -12.89
N PRO A 288 -7.80 33.20 -12.71
CA PRO A 288 -6.83 33.37 -11.61
C PRO A 288 -7.50 33.49 -10.23
N SER A 289 -8.83 33.58 -10.18
CA SER A 289 -9.60 33.69 -8.96
C SER A 289 -11.04 33.20 -9.14
N VAL A 290 -11.68 32.80 -8.04
CA VAL A 290 -13.10 32.40 -7.98
C VAL A 290 -13.86 33.18 -6.90
N PRO A 291 -15.11 33.60 -7.14
CA PRO A 291 -15.80 34.54 -6.24
C PRO A 291 -16.37 33.91 -4.96
N ARG A 292 -16.81 32.64 -4.99
CA ARG A 292 -17.57 32.02 -3.90
C ARG A 292 -16.81 30.93 -3.19
N SER A 293 -16.33 29.93 -3.92
CA SER A 293 -15.67 28.78 -3.32
C SER A 293 -14.56 28.20 -4.17
N LEU A 294 -13.53 27.72 -3.49
CA LEU A 294 -12.43 26.97 -4.08
C LEU A 294 -12.31 25.64 -3.34
N ARG A 295 -12.32 24.54 -4.08
CA ARG A 295 -12.10 23.19 -3.56
C ARG A 295 -10.93 22.54 -4.28
N LEU A 296 -9.93 22.15 -3.49
CA LEU A 296 -8.74 21.45 -3.93
C LEU A 296 -8.79 20.03 -3.37
N THR A 297 -8.43 19.04 -4.19
CA THR A 297 -8.29 17.64 -3.78
C THR A 297 -6.89 17.19 -4.10
N GLU A 298 -6.17 16.71 -3.09
CA GLU A 298 -4.84 16.14 -3.20
C GLU A 298 -4.93 14.65 -2.86
N VAL A 299 -4.10 13.85 -3.53
CA VAL A 299 -3.86 12.46 -3.14
C VAL A 299 -2.44 12.39 -2.61
N HIS A 300 -2.27 11.71 -1.48
CA HIS A 300 -0.96 11.47 -0.87
C HIS A 300 -0.77 9.97 -0.64
N GLN A 301 0.41 9.47 -0.93
CA GLN A 301 0.83 8.09 -0.74
C GLN A 301 1.93 8.05 0.31
N TYR A 302 1.84 7.08 1.21
CA TYR A 302 2.72 6.98 2.37
C TYR A 302 3.28 5.59 2.53
N ALA A 303 4.46 5.51 3.17
CA ALA A 303 4.92 4.31 3.83
C ALA A 303 5.32 4.64 5.28
N THR A 304 4.80 3.85 6.21
CA THR A 304 4.96 4.07 7.66
C THR A 304 5.51 2.82 8.32
N VAL A 305 6.54 2.98 9.15
CA VAL A 305 7.06 1.94 10.03
C VAL A 305 6.27 1.97 11.33
N VAL A 306 5.62 0.85 11.64
CA VAL A 306 4.78 0.66 12.81
C VAL A 306 5.47 -0.33 13.75
N PRO A 307 5.84 0.08 14.97
CA PRO A 307 6.51 -0.80 15.93
C PRO A 307 5.65 -2.00 16.36
N PRO A 308 6.29 -3.11 16.78
CA PRO A 308 5.57 -4.22 17.40
C PRO A 308 4.89 -3.76 18.70
N LEU A 309 3.75 -4.37 19.04
CA LEU A 309 3.04 -4.07 20.28
C LEU A 309 3.86 -4.43 21.54
N SER A 310 4.82 -5.35 21.41
CA SER A 310 5.74 -5.72 22.48
C SER A 310 6.78 -4.65 22.82
N ASP A 311 7.05 -3.72 21.91
CA ASP A 311 7.96 -2.59 22.11
C ASP A 311 7.34 -1.32 21.50
N PRO A 312 6.31 -0.75 22.14
CA PRO A 312 5.50 0.29 21.54
C PRO A 312 6.27 1.62 21.46
N ALA A 313 6.26 2.21 20.27
CA ALA A 313 6.75 3.56 20.00
C ALA A 313 5.85 4.23 18.95
N PRO A 314 5.95 5.57 18.77
CA PRO A 314 5.24 6.25 17.70
C PRO A 314 5.61 5.70 16.33
N ALA A 315 4.62 5.49 15.46
CA ALA A 315 4.84 5.04 14.09
C ALA A 315 5.48 6.16 13.25
N GLN A 316 6.47 5.81 12.42
CA GLN A 316 7.26 6.78 11.67
C GLN A 316 6.91 6.76 10.19
N VAL A 317 6.47 7.89 9.63
CA VAL A 317 6.32 8.06 8.18
C VAL A 317 7.71 8.17 7.56
N ILE A 318 8.08 7.22 6.71
CA ILE A 318 9.42 7.16 6.09
C ILE A 318 9.40 7.41 4.58
N ALA A 319 8.22 7.42 3.96
CA ALA A 319 8.06 7.71 2.55
C ALA A 319 6.81 8.53 2.28
N HIS A 320 6.88 9.43 1.31
CA HIS A 320 5.78 10.25 0.83
C HIS A 320 5.88 10.50 -0.68
N ASP A 321 4.73 10.56 -1.34
CA ASP A 321 4.54 11.26 -2.61
C ASP A 321 3.12 11.81 -2.64
N GLY A 322 2.85 12.86 -3.40
CA GLY A 322 1.50 13.41 -3.52
C GLY A 322 1.41 14.67 -4.38
N ALA A 323 0.21 14.94 -4.85
CA ALA A 323 -0.07 16.10 -5.69
C ALA A 323 -1.56 16.47 -5.66
N LEU A 324 -1.86 17.68 -6.13
CA LEU A 324 -3.21 18.11 -6.46
C LEU A 324 -3.75 17.27 -7.62
N THR A 325 -4.85 16.56 -7.41
CA THR A 325 -5.51 15.68 -8.40
C THR A 325 -6.82 16.24 -8.92
N ARG A 326 -7.40 17.24 -8.24
CA ARG A 326 -8.59 17.94 -8.69
C ARG A 326 -8.64 19.36 -8.14
N ALA A 327 -9.09 20.30 -8.96
CA ALA A 327 -9.53 21.59 -8.49
C ALA A 327 -10.92 21.92 -9.08
N ALA A 328 -11.73 22.63 -8.30
CA ALA A 328 -12.98 23.19 -8.75
C ALA A 328 -13.25 24.48 -7.98
N GLY A 329 -13.87 25.46 -8.63
CA GLY A 329 -14.32 26.67 -7.96
C GLY A 329 -15.40 27.38 -8.76
N ASP A 330 -16.14 28.24 -8.08
CA ASP A 330 -17.32 28.95 -8.58
C ASP A 330 -17.44 30.37 -8.03
#